data_AF-X0BBZ5-F1
#
_entry.id   AF-X0BBZ5-F1
#
_cell.length_a   1.000
_cell.length_b   1.000
_cell.length_c   1.000
_cell.angle_alpha   90.00
_cell.angle_beta   90.00
_cell.angle_gamma   90.00
#
_symmetry.space_group_name_H-M   'P 1'
#
loop_
_entity.id
_entity.type
_entity.pdbx_description
1 polymer ?
#
loop_
_entity_poly.entity_id
_entity_poly.type
_entity_poly.pdbx_seq_one_letter_code
_entity_poly.pdbx_strand_id
1 'polypeptide(L)'
;MAVNSTYLSDTDSSMIEAWILQIDDAIDNFDIDFNIMPRTPSPSKRQRTDQLPLDPNATPRVSNAPPLSSNTSTTSSGRQSGSVSPKKRELELRQATDFPLERRAYKEMQNPPQIVKDLVALTRSASIPHQFKERLTAKANPLDPPLDSWFRPELSTESPDKQADQEYVFRRLSKITENSKHCQQRLAHESSWNDTVHAPLLELAFDDNNIEQDVYYQNITHCRVYPDFRDQSPFLQEAKVDYAIFLNPAKNSNLDVSFKKYRSASRSNRVVHFQTSDEANTPVAISIETKSHSSNSAIVGPAQLATWLRAHFRHLESLPNSSADALPMLPVVFVDGTKWRVDFAVRTSNELVIWQGLEIGSSEDLRGCYMIISCLQRLIMWCREEFSIWWENAVHDISLSDTV
;
A
#
# COMPACT_ATOMS: atom_id res chain seq x y z
N MET A 1 -54.86 47.94 15.89
CA MET A 1 -54.93 46.49 16.16
C MET A 1 -53.76 45.83 15.46
N ALA A 2 -52.91 45.18 16.25
CA ALA A 2 -51.69 44.52 15.84
C ALA A 2 -51.98 43.17 15.18
N VAL A 3 -51.11 42.73 14.27
CA VAL A 3 -50.74 41.30 14.13
C VAL A 3 -49.24 41.23 13.87
N ASN A 4 -48.57 40.52 14.78
CA ASN A 4 -47.13 40.30 14.90
C ASN A 4 -46.60 39.33 13.84
N SER A 5 -45.39 39.62 13.36
CA SER A 5 -44.48 38.66 12.74
C SER A 5 -43.53 38.14 13.81
N THR A 6 -43.64 36.87 14.20
CA THR A 6 -42.69 36.21 15.10
C THR A 6 -41.62 35.50 14.28
N TYR A 7 -40.40 36.01 14.40
CA TYR A 7 -39.15 35.35 14.00
C TYR A 7 -38.91 34.11 14.88
N LEU A 8 -38.53 33.00 14.24
CA LEU A 8 -37.88 31.86 14.91
C LEU A 8 -36.37 32.11 14.90
N SER A 9 -35.75 31.91 16.06
CA SER A 9 -34.38 32.23 16.42
C SER A 9 -33.36 31.18 15.94
N ASP A 10 -32.30 31.64 15.27
CA ASP A 10 -31.05 30.91 15.04
C ASP A 10 -30.26 30.81 16.36
N THR A 11 -30.23 29.62 16.96
CA THR A 11 -29.46 29.34 18.18
C THR A 11 -28.09 28.70 17.93
N ASP A 12 -27.76 28.28 16.69
CA ASP A 12 -26.46 27.65 16.40
C ASP A 12 -25.39 28.64 15.92
N SER A 13 -25.77 29.79 15.36
CA SER A 13 -24.79 30.78 14.89
C SER A 13 -24.10 31.53 16.03
N SER A 14 -24.75 31.67 17.20
CA SER A 14 -24.18 32.42 18.33
C SER A 14 -23.11 31.65 19.12
N MET A 15 -23.12 30.31 19.07
CA MET A 15 -22.12 29.49 19.76
C MET A 15 -20.76 29.49 19.06
N ILE A 16 -20.74 29.55 17.72
CA ILE A 16 -19.49 29.61 16.95
C ILE A 16 -18.84 30.98 17.09
N GLU A 17 -19.62 32.06 17.06
CA GLU A 17 -19.10 33.42 17.24
C GLU A 17 -18.55 33.66 18.67
N ALA A 18 -19.20 33.08 19.69
CA ALA A 18 -18.70 33.15 21.07
C ALA A 18 -17.38 32.38 21.27
N TRP A 19 -17.16 31.30 20.53
CA TRP A 19 -15.93 30.50 20.60
C TRP A 19 -14.74 31.19 19.91
N ILE A 20 -15.01 31.90 18.80
CA ILE A 20 -13.99 32.67 18.08
C ILE A 20 -13.50 33.86 18.92
N LEU A 21 -14.41 34.57 19.60
CA LEU A 21 -14.05 35.70 20.47
C LEU A 21 -13.23 35.30 21.71
N GLN A 22 -13.43 34.07 22.23
CA GLN A 22 -12.62 33.54 23.33
C GLN A 22 -11.17 33.18 22.93
N ILE A 23 -10.91 32.93 21.64
CA ILE A 23 -9.57 32.62 21.14
C ILE A 23 -8.77 33.92 20.94
N ASP A 24 -9.39 34.99 20.45
CA ASP A 24 -8.71 36.27 20.26
C ASP A 24 -8.30 36.92 21.60
N ASP A 25 -9.15 36.88 22.64
CA ASP A 25 -8.80 37.40 23.99
C ASP A 25 -7.67 36.58 24.68
N ALA A 26 -7.44 35.33 24.26
CA ALA A 26 -6.39 34.47 24.81
C ALA A 26 -5.03 34.66 24.13
N ILE A 27 -4.99 35.26 22.93
CA ILE A 27 -3.77 35.46 22.15
C ILE A 27 -3.07 36.79 22.53
N ASP A 28 -3.83 37.80 23.00
CA ASP A 28 -3.28 39.11 23.36
C ASP A 28 -2.61 39.18 24.76
N ASN A 29 -2.60 38.09 25.54
CA ASN A 29 -2.03 38.07 26.90
C ASN A 29 -0.75 37.21 27.08
N PHE A 30 -0.07 36.83 25.99
CA PHE A 30 1.22 36.13 26.05
C PHE A 30 2.37 37.01 25.53
N ASP A 31 2.88 37.91 26.37
CA ASP A 31 4.20 38.53 26.17
C ASP A 31 5.29 37.47 26.46
N ILE A 32 5.76 36.79 25.41
CA ILE A 32 6.93 35.90 25.49
C ILE A 32 8.18 36.68 25.09
N ASP A 33 9.03 36.96 26.07
CA ASP A 33 10.34 37.60 25.88
C ASP A 33 11.30 36.65 25.14
N PHE A 34 11.59 36.96 23.86
CA PHE A 34 12.38 36.12 22.96
C PHE A 34 13.91 36.15 23.19
N ASN A 35 14.40 36.81 24.25
CA ASN A 35 15.85 37.02 24.45
C ASN A 35 16.57 36.08 25.45
N ILE A 36 15.95 34.99 25.91
CA ILE A 36 16.64 34.03 26.79
C ILE A 36 16.36 32.58 26.36
N MET A 37 17.09 32.09 25.35
CA MET A 37 17.35 30.64 25.20
C MET A 37 18.78 30.38 24.68
N PRO A 38 19.54 29.44 25.28
CA PRO A 38 20.90 29.11 24.85
C PRO A 38 20.88 28.32 23.54
N ARG A 39 21.76 28.72 22.59
CA ARG A 39 21.91 28.09 21.28
C ARG A 39 22.34 26.62 21.41
N THR A 40 21.54 25.71 20.84
CA THR A 40 21.89 24.29 20.66
C THR A 40 23.00 24.16 19.58
N PRO A 41 24.08 23.38 19.81
CA PRO A 41 25.19 23.33 18.87
C PRO A 41 24.87 22.49 17.63
N SER A 42 25.12 23.04 16.45
CA SER A 42 25.05 22.33 15.16
C SER A 42 26.23 21.35 14.98
N PRO A 43 26.07 20.25 14.22
CA PRO A 43 27.14 19.28 14.03
C PRO A 43 28.29 19.86 13.19
N SER A 44 29.51 19.76 13.70
CA SER A 44 30.72 20.25 13.05
C SER A 44 31.08 19.40 11.82
N LYS A 45 31.17 20.05 10.66
CA LYS A 45 31.88 19.50 9.48
C LYS A 45 33.37 19.44 9.80
N ARG A 46 33.94 18.22 9.81
CA ARG A 46 35.40 18.03 9.72
C ARG A 46 35.89 18.61 8.38
N GLN A 47 36.48 19.79 8.42
CA GLN A 47 37.31 20.30 7.33
C GLN A 47 38.67 19.59 7.38
N ARG A 48 39.02 18.93 6.28
CA ARG A 48 40.37 18.43 6.00
C ARG A 48 41.15 19.61 5.41
N THR A 49 42.18 20.04 6.12
CA THR A 49 43.15 21.05 5.67
C THR A 49 44.05 20.46 4.60
N ASP A 50 43.94 20.94 3.37
CA ASP A 50 45.01 20.89 2.38
C ASP A 50 45.42 22.34 2.09
N GLN A 51 46.58 22.73 2.63
CA GLN A 51 47.27 23.95 2.25
C GLN A 51 47.94 23.72 0.90
N LEU A 52 47.58 24.52 -0.11
CA LEU A 52 48.42 24.78 -1.27
C LEU A 52 48.56 26.30 -1.46
N PRO A 53 49.72 26.82 -1.89
CA PRO A 53 49.97 28.27 -1.91
C PRO A 53 49.25 28.95 -3.06
N LEU A 54 48.67 30.13 -2.79
CA LEU A 54 48.14 31.05 -3.78
C LEU A 54 49.30 31.71 -4.56
N ASP A 55 49.27 31.58 -5.88
CA ASP A 55 50.13 32.33 -6.81
C ASP A 55 49.65 33.81 -6.88
N PRO A 56 50.51 34.81 -6.60
CA PRO A 56 50.11 36.21 -6.54
C PRO A 56 50.03 36.95 -7.89
N ASN A 57 50.14 36.28 -9.05
CA ASN A 57 50.17 36.96 -10.36
C ASN A 57 48.98 36.65 -11.30
N ALA A 58 47.74 36.88 -10.86
CA ALA A 58 46.59 36.90 -11.76
C ALA A 58 46.11 38.35 -12.01
N THR A 59 46.63 38.98 -13.07
CA THR A 59 46.18 40.29 -13.57
C THR A 59 44.87 40.16 -14.36
N PRO A 60 43.90 41.10 -14.28
CA PRO A 60 42.63 40.98 -14.99
C PRO A 60 42.73 41.54 -16.41
N ARG A 61 42.20 40.85 -17.43
CA ARG A 61 41.89 41.46 -18.73
C ARG A 61 40.52 41.03 -19.25
N VAL A 62 39.75 42.07 -19.58
CA VAL A 62 38.48 42.06 -20.31
C VAL A 62 38.78 42.17 -21.81
N SER A 63 38.08 41.41 -22.67
CA SER A 63 37.30 41.90 -23.84
C SER A 63 37.12 40.87 -24.98
N ASN A 64 35.85 40.65 -25.30
CA ASN A 64 35.15 40.51 -26.58
C ASN A 64 35.65 39.62 -27.76
N ALA A 65 34.71 38.76 -28.17
CA ALA A 65 34.24 38.42 -29.53
C ALA A 65 34.54 36.99 -30.09
N PRO A 66 33.59 36.39 -30.85
CA PRO A 66 33.50 34.95 -31.17
C PRO A 66 34.16 34.60 -32.54
N PRO A 67 34.46 33.33 -32.92
CA PRO A 67 33.43 32.37 -33.35
C PRO A 67 33.75 30.84 -33.26
N LEU A 68 32.71 30.06 -33.58
CA LEU A 68 32.68 28.71 -34.19
C LEU A 68 33.34 27.48 -33.52
N SER A 69 32.44 26.54 -33.16
CA SER A 69 32.52 25.08 -33.33
C SER A 69 33.77 24.33 -32.83
N SER A 70 33.63 23.70 -31.66
CA SER A 70 33.97 22.28 -31.46
C SER A 70 33.40 21.82 -30.10
N ASN A 71 32.29 21.08 -30.12
CA ASN A 71 31.81 20.38 -28.93
C ASN A 71 32.77 19.22 -28.64
N THR A 72 33.88 19.53 -27.99
CA THR A 72 34.66 18.54 -27.25
C THR A 72 33.88 18.29 -25.97
N SER A 73 33.21 17.14 -25.88
CA SER A 73 32.52 16.68 -24.68
C SER A 73 33.54 16.48 -23.56
N THR A 74 33.73 17.50 -22.72
CA THR A 74 34.32 17.33 -21.41
C THR A 74 33.35 16.51 -20.59
N THR A 75 33.80 15.32 -20.19
CA THR A 75 33.14 14.47 -19.20
C THR A 75 33.09 15.21 -17.88
N SER A 76 32.08 16.05 -17.68
CA SER A 76 31.65 16.45 -16.35
C SER A 76 31.08 15.19 -15.71
N SER A 77 31.84 14.61 -14.79
CA SER A 77 31.39 13.62 -13.83
C SER A 77 30.22 14.20 -13.01
N GLY A 78 29.03 14.13 -13.61
CA GLY A 78 27.77 14.38 -12.95
C GLY A 78 27.58 13.28 -11.92
N ARG A 79 27.38 13.70 -10.67
CA ARG A 79 27.00 12.87 -9.53
C ARG A 79 25.97 11.83 -9.99
N GLN A 80 26.38 10.57 -10.03
CA GLN A 80 25.49 9.45 -10.31
C GLN A 80 24.38 9.45 -9.25
N SER A 81 23.18 9.79 -9.69
CA SER A 81 21.95 9.39 -9.03
C SER A 81 21.98 7.87 -8.91
N GLY A 82 22.20 7.35 -7.70
CA GLY A 82 22.35 5.92 -7.40
C GLY A 82 21.07 5.08 -7.56
N SER A 83 20.07 5.54 -8.30
CA SER A 83 18.87 4.75 -8.62
C SER A 83 19.09 3.93 -9.88
N VAL A 84 19.08 2.61 -9.70
CA VAL A 84 19.09 1.65 -10.81
C VAL A 84 17.81 1.85 -11.62
N SER A 85 17.92 2.03 -12.94
CA SER A 85 16.73 2.24 -13.78
C SER A 85 15.76 1.04 -13.68
N PRO A 86 14.43 1.26 -13.72
CA PRO A 86 13.42 0.20 -13.57
C PRO A 86 13.59 -0.96 -14.57
N LYS A 87 13.91 -0.64 -15.83
CA LYS A 87 14.16 -1.65 -16.87
C LYS A 87 15.39 -2.50 -16.56
N LYS A 88 16.44 -1.90 -16.01
CA LYS A 88 17.63 -2.65 -15.57
C LYS A 88 17.27 -3.58 -14.42
N ARG A 89 16.50 -3.12 -13.43
CA ARG A 89 16.04 -3.98 -12.33
C ARG A 89 15.19 -5.16 -12.82
N GLU A 90 14.26 -4.92 -13.73
CA GLU A 90 13.45 -5.98 -14.33
C GLU A 90 14.30 -7.00 -15.11
N LEU A 91 15.31 -6.55 -15.86
CA LEU A 91 16.25 -7.44 -16.55
C LEU A 91 17.06 -8.29 -15.57
N GLU A 92 17.57 -7.68 -14.51
CA GLU A 92 18.28 -8.38 -13.42
C GLU A 92 17.39 -9.43 -12.75
N LEU A 93 16.10 -9.15 -12.55
CA LEU A 93 15.14 -10.12 -12.01
C LEU A 93 14.95 -11.33 -12.94
N ARG A 94 14.84 -11.10 -14.25
CA ARG A 94 14.68 -12.16 -15.26
C ARG A 94 15.94 -13.00 -15.44
N GLN A 95 17.10 -12.41 -15.18
CA GLN A 95 18.41 -13.06 -15.31
C GLN A 95 18.98 -13.49 -13.95
N ALA A 96 18.20 -13.39 -12.88
CA ALA A 96 18.65 -13.73 -11.54
C ALA A 96 19.09 -15.20 -11.49
N THR A 97 20.22 -15.47 -10.84
CA THR A 97 20.78 -16.81 -10.73
C THR A 97 19.85 -17.74 -9.95
N ASP A 98 19.23 -17.23 -8.90
CA ASP A 98 18.27 -17.95 -8.08
C ASP A 98 16.84 -17.51 -8.45
N PHE A 99 16.05 -18.47 -8.94
CA PHE A 99 14.62 -18.30 -9.25
C PHE A 99 14.34 -17.10 -10.18
N PRO A 100 14.87 -17.11 -11.42
CA PRO A 100 14.59 -16.06 -12.41
C PRO A 100 13.08 -15.74 -12.51
N LEU A 101 12.78 -14.48 -12.72
CA LEU A 101 11.40 -13.97 -12.78
C LEU A 101 10.76 -14.24 -14.14
N GLU A 102 9.61 -14.90 -14.13
CA GLU A 102 8.69 -15.00 -15.25
C GLU A 102 7.40 -14.23 -14.96
N ARG A 103 6.88 -13.52 -15.97
CA ARG A 103 5.60 -12.82 -15.89
C ARG A 103 4.65 -13.42 -16.92
N ARG A 104 3.50 -13.91 -16.48
CA ARG A 104 2.49 -14.54 -17.34
C ARG A 104 1.14 -13.90 -17.10
N ALA A 105 0.24 -13.89 -18.09
CA ALA A 105 -1.11 -13.40 -17.85
C ALA A 105 -1.87 -14.37 -16.95
N TYR A 106 -2.64 -13.89 -15.96
CA TYR A 106 -3.40 -14.77 -15.07
C TYR A 106 -4.36 -15.71 -15.82
N LYS A 107 -4.81 -15.32 -17.02
CA LYS A 107 -5.68 -16.11 -17.90
C LYS A 107 -5.01 -17.35 -18.48
N GLU A 108 -3.68 -17.42 -18.45
CA GLU A 108 -2.89 -18.55 -18.93
C GLU A 108 -2.74 -19.66 -17.86
N MET A 109 -3.26 -19.46 -16.65
CA MET A 109 -3.28 -20.49 -15.62
C MET A 109 -4.11 -21.69 -16.08
N GLN A 110 -3.49 -22.86 -16.21
CA GLN A 110 -4.19 -24.10 -16.57
C GLN A 110 -5.11 -24.58 -15.44
N ASN A 111 -4.66 -24.48 -14.20
CA ASN A 111 -5.37 -24.93 -13.00
C ASN A 111 -5.44 -23.80 -11.97
N PRO A 112 -6.30 -22.78 -12.17
CA PRO A 112 -6.37 -21.65 -11.25
C PRO A 112 -6.90 -22.09 -9.86
N PRO A 113 -6.25 -21.69 -8.75
CA PRO A 113 -6.75 -21.92 -7.39
C PRO A 113 -8.12 -21.28 -7.14
N GLN A 114 -8.78 -21.69 -6.06
CA GLN A 114 -10.12 -21.22 -5.74
C GLN A 114 -10.17 -19.70 -5.56
N ILE A 115 -9.18 -19.10 -4.89
CA ILE A 115 -9.10 -17.64 -4.74
C ILE A 115 -9.11 -16.90 -6.09
N VAL A 116 -8.39 -17.39 -7.10
CA VAL A 116 -8.38 -16.78 -8.44
C VAL A 116 -9.77 -16.86 -9.08
N LYS A 117 -10.43 -18.03 -8.98
CA LYS A 117 -11.78 -18.24 -9.52
C LYS A 117 -12.80 -17.34 -8.83
N ASP A 118 -12.71 -17.21 -7.51
CA ASP A 118 -13.61 -16.39 -6.71
C ASP A 118 -13.47 -14.91 -7.07
N LEU A 119 -12.24 -14.40 -7.19
CA LEU A 119 -12.02 -13.01 -7.59
C LEU A 119 -12.57 -12.75 -9.01
N VAL A 120 -12.34 -13.65 -9.97
CA VAL A 120 -12.92 -13.53 -11.32
C VAL A 120 -14.45 -13.52 -11.26
N ALA A 121 -15.08 -14.38 -10.44
CA ALA A 121 -16.52 -14.41 -10.29
C ALA A 121 -17.06 -13.11 -9.67
N LEU A 122 -16.40 -12.58 -8.64
CA LEU A 122 -16.74 -11.30 -8.00
C LEU A 122 -16.64 -10.12 -8.97
N THR A 123 -15.69 -10.15 -9.91
CA THR A 123 -15.59 -9.10 -10.93
C THR A 123 -16.80 -9.05 -11.89
N ARG A 124 -17.60 -10.11 -11.91
CA ARG A 124 -18.79 -10.24 -12.78
C ARG A 124 -20.09 -10.23 -11.99
N SER A 125 -20.02 -10.26 -10.66
CA SER A 125 -21.21 -10.35 -9.80
C SER A 125 -21.84 -8.98 -9.55
N ALA A 126 -23.14 -9.00 -9.26
CA ALA A 126 -23.85 -7.85 -8.76
C ALA A 126 -23.36 -7.50 -7.34
N SER A 127 -22.85 -6.28 -7.14
CA SER A 127 -22.26 -5.87 -5.86
C SER A 127 -22.99 -4.71 -5.19
N ILE A 128 -23.77 -3.93 -5.93
CA ILE A 128 -24.41 -2.72 -5.41
C ILE A 128 -25.77 -3.11 -4.80
N PRO A 129 -26.10 -2.70 -3.56
CA PRO A 129 -27.43 -2.91 -3.02
C PRO A 129 -28.55 -2.32 -3.89
N HIS A 130 -29.64 -3.07 -4.05
CA HIS A 130 -30.75 -2.71 -4.95
C HIS A 130 -31.33 -1.33 -4.67
N GLN A 131 -31.44 -0.97 -3.38
CA GLN A 131 -32.00 0.30 -2.91
C GLN A 131 -31.33 1.56 -3.50
N PHE A 132 -30.12 1.43 -4.05
CA PHE A 132 -29.41 2.54 -4.65
C PHE A 132 -29.62 2.68 -6.17
N LYS A 133 -30.32 1.74 -6.80
CA LYS A 133 -30.54 1.71 -8.26
C LYS A 133 -31.16 2.99 -8.79
N GLU A 134 -32.28 3.44 -8.21
CA GLU A 134 -32.94 4.68 -8.63
C GLU A 134 -32.01 5.89 -8.47
N ARG A 135 -31.32 5.98 -7.33
CA ARG A 135 -30.44 7.10 -6.99
C ARG A 135 -29.22 7.18 -7.92
N LEU A 136 -28.63 6.05 -8.31
CA LEU A 136 -27.56 6.01 -9.30
C LEU A 136 -28.09 6.37 -10.69
N THR A 137 -29.22 5.79 -11.09
CA THR A 137 -29.81 6.01 -12.42
C THR A 137 -30.15 7.50 -12.61
N ALA A 138 -30.70 8.16 -11.60
CA ALA A 138 -31.06 9.57 -11.64
C ALA A 138 -29.85 10.52 -11.78
N LYS A 139 -28.66 10.11 -11.34
CA LYS A 139 -27.42 10.90 -11.39
C LYS A 139 -26.49 10.51 -12.53
N ALA A 140 -26.81 9.44 -13.26
CA ALA A 140 -25.93 8.87 -14.26
C ALA A 140 -25.78 9.76 -15.50
N ASN A 141 -24.64 9.63 -16.17
CA ASN A 141 -24.47 10.19 -17.50
C ASN A 141 -25.39 9.42 -18.47
N PRO A 142 -26.23 10.09 -19.27
CA PRO A 142 -27.07 9.40 -20.26
C PRO A 142 -26.30 8.55 -21.28
N LEU A 143 -25.01 8.85 -21.50
CA LEU A 143 -24.12 8.09 -22.38
C LEU A 143 -23.53 6.84 -21.72
N ASP A 144 -23.63 6.71 -20.40
CA ASP A 144 -23.11 5.58 -19.62
C ASP A 144 -24.02 5.27 -18.43
N PRO A 145 -25.24 4.75 -18.68
CA PRO A 145 -26.20 4.43 -17.63
C PRO A 145 -25.79 3.15 -16.87
N PRO A 146 -26.10 3.05 -15.57
CA PRO A 146 -25.86 1.83 -14.80
C PRO A 146 -26.59 0.63 -15.40
N LEU A 147 -25.91 -0.51 -15.46
CA LEU A 147 -26.53 -1.75 -15.91
C LEU A 147 -27.28 -2.45 -14.78
N ASP A 148 -28.42 -3.05 -15.10
CA ASP A 148 -29.22 -3.82 -14.13
C ASP A 148 -28.44 -4.94 -13.45
N SER A 149 -27.45 -5.53 -14.14
CA SER A 149 -26.58 -6.58 -13.62
C SER A 149 -25.61 -6.10 -12.52
N TRP A 150 -25.49 -4.80 -12.28
CA TRP A 150 -24.66 -4.26 -11.20
C TRP A 150 -25.33 -4.37 -9.83
N PHE A 151 -26.66 -4.44 -9.82
CA PHE A 151 -27.48 -4.37 -8.61
C PHE A 151 -27.84 -5.75 -8.11
N ARG A 152 -27.63 -5.97 -6.80
CA ARG A 152 -28.05 -7.19 -6.11
C ARG A 152 -29.57 -7.36 -6.26
N PRO A 153 -30.08 -8.60 -6.21
CA PRO A 153 -31.52 -8.83 -6.18
C PRO A 153 -32.17 -8.07 -5.02
N GLU A 154 -33.38 -7.57 -5.25
CA GLU A 154 -34.17 -6.96 -4.19
C GLU A 154 -34.55 -8.02 -3.15
N LEU A 155 -34.14 -7.80 -1.90
CA LEU A 155 -34.46 -8.68 -0.78
C LEU A 155 -35.59 -8.04 0.03
N SER A 156 -36.66 -8.78 0.26
CA SER A 156 -37.90 -8.26 0.85
C SER A 156 -37.79 -7.81 2.31
N THR A 157 -36.67 -8.09 3.01
CA THR A 157 -36.50 -7.78 4.44
C THR A 157 -35.03 -7.67 4.83
N GLU A 158 -34.43 -6.49 4.69
CA GLU A 158 -33.17 -6.16 5.39
C GLU A 158 -33.49 -5.41 6.70
N SER A 159 -32.75 -5.70 7.78
CA SER A 159 -32.94 -4.98 9.04
C SER A 159 -32.58 -3.51 8.91
N PRO A 160 -33.18 -2.62 9.73
CA PRO A 160 -32.83 -1.18 9.73
C PRO A 160 -31.32 -0.93 9.88
N ASP A 161 -30.66 -1.71 10.74
CA ASP A 161 -29.21 -1.60 10.94
C ASP A 161 -28.43 -1.89 9.66
N LYS A 162 -28.79 -2.97 8.94
CA LYS A 162 -28.14 -3.31 7.65
C LYS A 162 -28.36 -2.23 6.59
N GLN A 163 -29.55 -1.63 6.56
CA GLN A 163 -29.83 -0.52 5.64
C GLN A 163 -28.98 0.72 5.98
N ALA A 164 -28.82 1.02 7.26
CA ALA A 164 -27.97 2.11 7.73
C ALA A 164 -26.49 1.87 7.39
N ASP A 165 -25.98 0.64 7.59
CA ASP A 165 -24.62 0.24 7.23
C ASP A 165 -24.40 0.40 5.71
N GLN A 166 -25.35 -0.07 4.90
CA GLN A 166 -25.27 0.08 3.44
C GLN A 166 -25.27 1.55 3.00
N GLU A 167 -26.07 2.40 3.63
CA GLU A 167 -26.09 3.84 3.33
C GLU A 167 -24.79 4.51 3.76
N TYR A 168 -24.21 4.12 4.89
CA TYR A 168 -22.88 4.58 5.31
C TYR A 168 -21.80 4.20 4.29
N VAL A 169 -21.72 2.92 3.90
CA VAL A 169 -20.78 2.44 2.87
C VAL A 169 -20.99 3.19 1.55
N PHE A 170 -22.24 3.36 1.12
CA PHE A 170 -22.56 4.10 -0.11
C PHE A 170 -22.01 5.54 -0.08
N ARG A 171 -22.22 6.26 1.03
CA ARG A 171 -21.76 7.65 1.18
C ARG A 171 -20.25 7.73 1.17
N ARG A 172 -19.58 6.84 1.91
CA ARG A 172 -18.11 6.76 1.95
C ARG A 172 -17.54 6.45 0.56
N LEU A 173 -18.09 5.46 -0.15
CA LEU A 173 -17.66 5.15 -1.51
C LEU A 173 -17.92 6.29 -2.49
N SER A 174 -19.06 6.97 -2.40
CA SER A 174 -19.34 8.15 -3.22
C SER A 174 -18.30 9.24 -2.99
N LYS A 175 -17.90 9.49 -1.74
CA LYS A 175 -16.84 10.44 -1.41
C LYS A 175 -15.47 10.02 -1.97
N ILE A 176 -15.14 8.73 -1.91
CA ILE A 176 -13.91 8.18 -2.50
C ILE A 176 -13.87 8.37 -4.02
N THR A 177 -15.00 8.17 -4.72
CA THR A 177 -15.05 8.41 -6.18
C THR A 177 -14.81 9.87 -6.53
N GLU A 178 -15.32 10.81 -5.72
CA GLU A 178 -15.06 12.24 -5.91
C GLU A 178 -13.60 12.59 -5.61
N ASN A 179 -13.04 12.05 -4.53
CA ASN A 179 -11.63 12.23 -4.19
C ASN A 179 -10.71 11.67 -5.30
N SER A 180 -11.08 10.55 -5.92
CA SER A 180 -10.34 9.97 -7.05
C SER A 180 -10.29 10.94 -8.24
N LYS A 181 -11.43 11.54 -8.61
CA LYS A 181 -11.50 12.57 -9.66
C LYS A 181 -10.63 13.77 -9.32
N HIS A 182 -10.69 14.25 -8.08
CA HIS A 182 -9.85 15.36 -7.63
C HIS A 182 -8.36 15.03 -7.70
N CYS A 183 -7.94 13.85 -7.23
CA CYS A 183 -6.53 13.45 -7.28
C CYS A 183 -6.03 13.36 -8.73
N GLN A 184 -6.85 12.83 -9.63
CA GLN A 184 -6.52 12.74 -11.06
C GLN A 184 -6.42 14.13 -11.71
N GLN A 185 -7.40 15.00 -11.50
CA GLN A 185 -7.41 16.37 -12.04
C GLN A 185 -6.22 17.21 -11.54
N ARG A 186 -5.78 16.97 -10.31
CA ARG A 186 -4.68 17.69 -9.67
C ARG A 186 -3.31 17.06 -9.91
N LEU A 187 -3.22 15.96 -10.63
CA LEU A 187 -2.00 15.15 -10.78
C LEU A 187 -1.34 14.87 -9.42
N ALA A 188 -2.18 14.51 -8.44
CA ALA A 188 -1.76 14.38 -7.06
C ALA A 188 -0.66 13.33 -6.88
N HIS A 189 0.23 13.57 -5.92
CA HIS A 189 1.28 12.62 -5.56
C HIS A 189 0.71 11.36 -4.93
N GLU A 190 1.51 10.29 -4.95
CA GLU A 190 1.16 8.97 -4.41
C GLU A 190 0.65 9.04 -2.96
N SER A 191 1.25 9.88 -2.11
CA SER A 191 0.80 10.09 -0.72
C SER A 191 -0.64 10.61 -0.63
N SER A 192 -1.02 11.57 -1.48
CA SER A 192 -2.38 12.11 -1.49
C SER A 192 -3.41 11.08 -1.95
N TRP A 193 -3.05 10.25 -2.94
CA TRP A 193 -3.88 9.10 -3.34
C TRP A 193 -4.05 8.11 -2.18
N ASN A 194 -2.95 7.80 -1.50
CA ASN A 194 -2.91 6.89 -0.36
C ASN A 194 -3.82 7.35 0.77
N ASP A 195 -3.75 8.63 1.15
CA ASP A 195 -4.53 9.18 2.28
C ASP A 195 -6.03 9.33 1.94
N THR A 196 -6.36 9.70 0.70
CA THR A 196 -7.74 10.15 0.38
C THR A 196 -8.56 9.14 -0.43
N VAL A 197 -7.93 8.10 -0.98
CA VAL A 197 -8.55 7.09 -1.83
C VAL A 197 -8.18 5.68 -1.39
N HIS A 198 -6.89 5.34 -1.36
CA HIS A 198 -6.48 3.94 -1.19
C HIS A 198 -6.69 3.43 0.24
N ALA A 199 -6.21 4.17 1.25
CA ALA A 199 -6.43 3.79 2.64
C ALA A 199 -7.93 3.81 3.02
N PRO A 200 -8.75 4.80 2.59
CA PRO A 200 -10.20 4.74 2.83
C PRO A 200 -10.91 3.53 2.20
N LEU A 201 -10.47 3.03 1.05
CA LEU A 201 -11.00 1.78 0.47
C LEU A 201 -10.57 0.56 1.28
N LEU A 202 -9.33 0.53 1.76
CA LEU A 202 -8.86 -0.50 2.68
C LEU A 202 -9.68 -0.47 3.97
N GLU A 203 -9.81 0.69 4.63
CA GLU A 203 -10.65 0.87 5.83
C GLU A 203 -12.04 0.26 5.65
N LEU A 204 -12.76 0.61 4.59
CA LEU A 204 -14.10 0.05 4.32
C LEU A 204 -14.12 -1.45 4.04
N ALA A 205 -13.04 -2.03 3.50
CA ALA A 205 -12.94 -3.47 3.30
C ALA A 205 -12.78 -4.25 4.61
N PHE A 206 -12.27 -3.59 5.66
CA PHE A 206 -12.05 -4.14 6.99
C PHE A 206 -13.14 -3.72 8.01
N ASP A 207 -13.98 -2.73 7.67
CA ASP A 207 -15.10 -2.19 8.47
C ASP A 207 -16.30 -3.16 8.58
N ASP A 208 -16.02 -4.42 8.91
CA ASP A 208 -17.00 -5.42 9.37
C ASP A 208 -16.52 -5.87 10.76
N ASN A 209 -17.43 -5.79 11.74
CA ASN A 209 -17.18 -5.85 13.19
C ASN A 209 -16.36 -7.06 13.69
N ASN A 210 -16.11 -8.07 12.85
CA ASN A 210 -15.34 -9.27 13.19
C ASN A 210 -14.07 -9.48 12.33
N ILE A 211 -13.80 -8.64 11.34
CA ILE A 211 -12.67 -8.84 10.42
C ILE A 211 -11.35 -8.42 11.07
N GLU A 212 -11.30 -7.23 11.69
CA GLU A 212 -10.05 -6.64 12.21
C GLU A 212 -9.39 -7.42 13.35
N GLN A 213 -10.14 -8.28 14.04
CA GLN A 213 -9.61 -9.08 15.15
C GLN A 213 -8.66 -10.18 14.66
N ASP A 214 -8.90 -10.73 13.47
CA ASP A 214 -8.13 -11.85 12.92
C ASP A 214 -7.19 -11.44 11.79
N VAL A 215 -7.50 -10.35 11.09
CA VAL A 215 -6.71 -9.84 9.97
C VAL A 215 -6.80 -8.33 9.96
N TYR A 216 -5.66 -7.64 9.85
CA TYR A 216 -5.62 -6.18 9.77
C TYR A 216 -4.71 -5.74 8.62
N TYR A 217 -4.83 -4.48 8.21
CA TYR A 217 -3.88 -3.87 7.29
C TYR A 217 -3.05 -2.79 7.99
N GLN A 218 -1.85 -2.53 7.48
CA GLN A 218 -0.97 -1.50 8.02
C GLN A 218 -0.17 -0.83 6.90
N ASN A 219 0.10 0.46 7.05
CA ASN A 219 1.11 1.15 6.24
C ASN A 219 2.51 0.69 6.64
N ILE A 220 3.28 0.22 5.67
CA ILE A 220 4.64 -0.31 5.85
C ILE A 220 5.67 0.38 4.94
N THR A 221 5.38 1.58 4.41
CA THR A 221 6.25 2.34 3.49
C THR A 221 7.68 2.56 4.05
N HIS A 222 7.83 2.57 5.37
CA HIS A 222 9.13 2.74 6.04
C HIS A 222 9.84 1.43 6.41
N CYS A 223 9.17 0.29 6.32
CA CYS A 223 9.74 -1.01 6.63
C CYS A 223 10.85 -1.38 5.64
N ARG A 224 11.80 -2.19 6.12
CA ARG A 224 12.93 -2.67 5.32
C ARG A 224 13.08 -4.18 5.49
N VAL A 225 13.31 -4.87 4.38
CA VAL A 225 13.62 -6.30 4.37
C VAL A 225 14.84 -6.59 5.24
N TYR A 226 14.76 -7.62 6.09
CA TYR A 226 15.91 -8.07 6.90
C TYR A 226 17.06 -8.50 5.99
N PRO A 227 18.33 -8.22 6.36
CA PRO A 227 19.49 -8.57 5.54
C PRO A 227 19.51 -10.02 5.06
N ASP A 228 19.10 -10.97 5.90
CA ASP A 228 19.14 -12.40 5.63
C ASP A 228 18.19 -12.85 4.50
N PHE A 229 17.17 -12.04 4.19
CA PHE A 229 16.19 -12.34 3.13
C PHE A 229 16.42 -11.50 1.86
N ARG A 230 17.41 -10.61 1.86
CA ARG A 230 17.72 -9.79 0.68
C ARG A 230 18.33 -10.63 -0.43
N ASP A 231 18.15 -10.13 -1.64
CA ASP A 231 18.82 -10.69 -2.80
C ASP A 231 20.34 -10.47 -2.72
N GLN A 232 21.10 -11.43 -3.23
CA GLN A 232 22.56 -11.30 -3.31
C GLN A 232 22.97 -10.23 -4.33
N SER A 233 22.17 -10.04 -5.40
CA SER A 233 22.41 -9.01 -6.39
C SER A 233 22.25 -7.62 -5.75
N PRO A 234 23.28 -6.74 -5.81
CA PRO A 234 23.19 -5.39 -5.26
C PRO A 234 22.10 -4.54 -5.96
N PHE A 235 21.66 -4.93 -7.15
CA PHE A 235 20.58 -4.27 -7.88
C PHE A 235 19.18 -4.56 -7.30
N LEU A 236 19.07 -5.63 -6.50
CA LEU A 236 17.84 -6.21 -5.96
C LEU A 236 17.79 -6.20 -4.42
N GLN A 237 18.67 -5.48 -3.73
CA GLN A 237 18.70 -5.47 -2.26
C GLN A 237 17.62 -4.59 -1.60
N GLU A 238 17.15 -3.57 -2.30
CA GLU A 238 16.19 -2.61 -1.76
C GLU A 238 14.85 -2.70 -2.49
N ALA A 239 13.86 -3.20 -1.76
CA ALA A 239 12.45 -3.16 -2.12
C ALA A 239 11.62 -2.74 -0.91
N LYS A 240 10.52 -2.06 -1.22
CA LYS A 240 9.51 -1.59 -0.28
C LYS A 240 8.16 -1.73 -0.94
N VAL A 241 7.14 -1.81 -0.10
CA VAL A 241 5.74 -1.73 -0.48
C VAL A 241 5.02 -0.80 0.48
N ASP A 242 3.84 -0.30 0.11
CA ASP A 242 3.17 0.76 0.86
C ASP A 242 2.28 0.24 1.98
N TYR A 243 1.52 -0.81 1.71
CA TYR A 243 0.67 -1.45 2.71
C TYR A 243 0.87 -2.96 2.70
N ALA A 244 0.49 -3.58 3.81
CA ALA A 244 0.39 -5.03 3.92
C ALA A 244 -0.85 -5.40 4.73
N ILE A 245 -1.41 -6.56 4.39
CA ILE A 245 -2.44 -7.26 5.16
C ILE A 245 -1.74 -8.34 5.97
N PHE A 246 -2.00 -8.34 7.27
CA PHE A 246 -1.39 -9.21 8.27
C PHE A 246 -2.43 -10.17 8.82
N LEU A 247 -2.01 -11.41 9.05
CA LEU A 247 -2.76 -12.35 9.86
C LEU A 247 -2.47 -12.04 11.34
N ASN A 248 -3.52 -11.89 12.13
CA ASN A 248 -3.47 -11.71 13.57
C ASN A 248 -4.02 -12.96 14.27
N PRO A 249 -3.16 -13.89 14.71
CA PRO A 249 -3.61 -15.09 15.39
C PRO A 249 -4.40 -14.75 16.65
N ALA A 250 -5.60 -15.30 16.78
CA ALA A 250 -6.39 -15.17 18.01
C ALA A 250 -5.57 -15.64 19.22
N LYS A 251 -5.64 -14.88 20.32
CA LYS A 251 -4.87 -15.17 21.53
C LYS A 251 -5.12 -16.59 22.03
N ASN A 252 -4.05 -17.33 22.30
CA ASN A 252 -4.05 -18.73 22.73
C ASN A 252 -4.61 -19.72 21.69
N SER A 253 -4.81 -19.32 20.43
CA SER A 253 -5.02 -20.28 19.34
C SER A 253 -3.78 -21.15 19.13
N ASN A 254 -3.95 -22.29 18.45
CA ASN A 254 -2.82 -23.16 18.09
C ASN A 254 -1.73 -22.41 17.33
N LEU A 255 -2.14 -21.51 16.43
CA LEU A 255 -1.22 -20.69 15.65
C LEU A 255 -0.44 -19.69 16.52
N ASP A 256 -1.11 -18.98 17.44
CA ASP A 256 -0.47 -18.07 18.40
C ASP A 256 0.55 -18.82 19.28
N VAL A 257 0.19 -20.00 19.78
CA VAL A 257 1.09 -20.86 20.57
C VAL A 257 2.30 -21.30 19.74
N SER A 258 2.07 -21.71 18.48
CA SER A 258 3.13 -22.15 17.56
C SER A 258 4.11 -21.02 17.24
N PHE A 259 3.61 -19.80 16.97
CA PHE A 259 4.47 -18.63 16.75
C PHE A 259 5.28 -18.26 17.98
N LYS A 260 4.69 -18.27 19.17
CA LYS A 260 5.43 -18.03 20.42
C LYS A 260 6.56 -19.03 20.61
N LYS A 261 6.27 -20.32 20.41
CA LYS A 261 7.28 -21.40 20.50
C LYS A 261 8.39 -21.22 19.47
N TYR A 262 8.04 -21.02 18.20
CA TYR A 262 9.01 -20.77 17.12
C TYR A 262 9.89 -19.56 17.42
N ARG A 263 9.30 -18.43 17.83
CA ARG A 263 10.04 -17.20 18.19
C ARG A 263 10.93 -17.38 19.42
N SER A 264 10.52 -18.18 20.41
CA SER A 264 11.35 -18.46 21.59
C SER A 264 12.56 -19.36 21.30
N ALA A 265 12.50 -20.18 20.25
CA ALA A 265 13.58 -21.11 19.93
C ALA A 265 14.85 -20.40 19.42
N SER A 266 14.72 -19.25 18.76
CA SER A 266 15.85 -18.41 18.37
C SER A 266 15.44 -16.96 18.17
N ARG A 267 16.33 -16.02 18.54
CA ARG A 267 16.15 -14.58 18.25
C ARG A 267 16.15 -14.26 16.75
N SER A 268 16.70 -15.15 15.92
CA SER A 268 16.67 -15.03 14.46
C SER A 268 15.37 -15.51 13.83
N ASN A 269 14.53 -16.26 14.56
CA ASN A 269 13.25 -16.72 14.03
C ASN A 269 12.30 -15.54 13.89
N ARG A 270 11.71 -15.37 12.72
CA ARG A 270 10.84 -14.24 12.39
C ARG A 270 9.56 -14.77 11.75
N VAL A 271 8.43 -14.13 12.01
CA VAL A 271 7.18 -14.43 11.30
C VAL A 271 6.94 -13.49 10.11
N VAL A 272 7.87 -12.57 9.85
CA VAL A 272 7.85 -11.62 8.72
C VAL A 272 9.26 -11.42 8.16
N HIS A 273 9.37 -11.12 6.87
CA HIS A 273 10.66 -10.92 6.18
C HIS A 273 11.23 -9.49 6.28
N PHE A 274 10.57 -8.59 7.01
CA PHE A 274 10.97 -7.19 7.14
C PHE A 274 10.82 -6.65 8.56
N GLN A 275 11.53 -5.55 8.82
CA GLN A 275 11.56 -4.87 10.10
C GLN A 275 10.23 -4.15 10.39
N THR A 276 9.48 -4.63 11.38
CA THR A 276 8.36 -3.89 12.01
C THR A 276 8.84 -3.21 13.29
N SER A 277 8.09 -2.21 13.76
CA SER A 277 8.43 -1.46 14.98
C SER A 277 8.20 -2.25 16.27
N ASP A 278 7.26 -3.18 16.25
CA ASP A 278 6.77 -3.93 17.41
C ASP A 278 7.27 -5.38 17.44
N GLU A 279 7.85 -5.87 16.34
CA GLU A 279 8.20 -7.29 16.11
C GLU A 279 7.07 -8.27 16.50
N ALA A 280 5.82 -7.89 16.26
CA ALA A 280 4.64 -8.68 16.59
C ALA A 280 4.64 -10.06 15.90
N ASN A 281 3.92 -11.01 16.50
CA ASN A 281 3.76 -12.37 15.97
C ASN A 281 2.65 -12.42 14.90
N THR A 282 2.69 -11.49 13.95
CA THR A 282 1.68 -11.31 12.91
C THR A 282 2.34 -11.42 11.53
N PRO A 283 2.20 -12.55 10.82
CA PRO A 283 2.83 -12.71 9.52
C PRO A 283 2.11 -11.86 8.47
N VAL A 284 2.88 -11.36 7.50
CA VAL A 284 2.33 -10.69 6.32
C VAL A 284 1.73 -11.73 5.38
N ALA A 285 0.49 -11.50 4.95
CA ALA A 285 -0.21 -12.37 4.01
C ALA A 285 -0.23 -11.78 2.60
N ILE A 286 -0.58 -10.50 2.48
CA ILE A 286 -0.77 -9.83 1.19
C ILE A 286 -0.03 -8.50 1.22
N SER A 287 0.84 -8.28 0.24
CA SER A 287 1.53 -7.00 0.05
C SER A 287 0.77 -6.13 -0.94
N ILE A 288 0.73 -4.83 -0.69
CA ILE A 288 0.03 -3.84 -1.51
C ILE A 288 1.02 -2.75 -1.92
N GLU A 289 1.24 -2.65 -3.22
CA GLU A 289 2.04 -1.57 -3.82
C GLU A 289 1.10 -0.54 -4.44
N THR A 290 1.30 0.72 -4.12
CA THR A 290 0.53 1.84 -4.68
C THR A 290 1.41 2.70 -5.57
N LYS A 291 0.84 3.25 -6.62
CA LYS A 291 1.51 4.24 -7.48
C LYS A 291 0.50 5.33 -7.82
N SER A 292 0.97 6.56 -7.90
CA SER A 292 0.20 7.59 -8.62
C SER A 292 0.21 7.28 -10.11
N HIS A 293 -0.84 7.74 -10.80
CA HIS A 293 -0.98 7.61 -12.25
C HIS A 293 0.20 8.33 -12.95
N SER A 294 1.24 7.58 -13.31
CA SER A 294 2.47 8.12 -13.90
C SER A 294 3.00 7.21 -14.99
N SER A 295 3.60 7.78 -16.04
CA SER A 295 4.03 7.03 -17.24
C SER A 295 5.09 5.95 -16.99
N ASN A 296 5.71 5.91 -15.79
CA ASN A 296 6.68 4.90 -15.38
C ASN A 296 6.11 3.85 -14.40
N SER A 297 4.86 3.98 -13.94
CA SER A 297 4.21 3.08 -12.98
C SER A 297 4.17 1.63 -13.47
N ALA A 298 4.00 1.44 -14.78
CA ALA A 298 3.88 0.13 -15.44
C ALA A 298 5.11 -0.77 -15.32
N ILE A 299 6.30 -0.23 -14.99
CA ILE A 299 7.54 -1.00 -14.87
C ILE A 299 8.18 -0.85 -13.48
N VAL A 300 8.16 0.34 -12.88
CA VAL A 300 8.83 0.61 -11.59
C VAL A 300 8.23 -0.22 -10.47
N GLY A 301 6.91 -0.09 -10.25
CA GLY A 301 6.21 -0.74 -9.16
C GLY A 301 6.25 -2.28 -9.27
N PRO A 302 5.95 -2.87 -10.44
CA PRO A 302 6.04 -4.32 -10.62
C PRO A 302 7.43 -4.91 -10.36
N ALA A 303 8.51 -4.20 -10.70
CA ALA A 303 9.87 -4.66 -10.43
C ALA A 303 10.22 -4.57 -8.93
N GLN A 304 9.81 -3.51 -8.24
CA GLN A 304 9.95 -3.39 -6.77
C GLN A 304 9.18 -4.50 -6.04
N LEU A 305 7.93 -4.73 -6.43
CA LEU A 305 7.08 -5.76 -5.85
C LEU A 305 7.66 -7.18 -6.08
N ALA A 306 8.25 -7.44 -7.25
CA ALA A 306 8.93 -8.71 -7.52
C ALA A 306 10.16 -8.92 -6.62
N THR A 307 10.99 -7.90 -6.43
CA THR A 307 12.11 -7.95 -5.48
C THR A 307 11.62 -8.20 -4.04
N TRP A 308 10.53 -7.54 -3.63
CA TRP A 308 9.91 -7.75 -2.32
C TRP A 308 9.41 -9.19 -2.14
N LEU A 309 8.74 -9.74 -3.15
CA LEU A 309 8.23 -11.11 -3.15
C LEU A 309 9.35 -12.16 -3.08
N ARG A 310 10.49 -11.93 -3.72
CA ARG A 310 11.67 -12.81 -3.58
C ARG A 310 12.12 -12.92 -2.13
N ALA A 311 12.17 -11.79 -1.41
CA ALA A 311 12.49 -11.79 0.01
C ALA A 311 11.42 -12.48 0.85
N HIS A 312 10.14 -12.28 0.52
CA HIS A 312 9.05 -12.97 1.20
C HIS A 312 9.16 -14.49 1.02
N PHE A 313 9.36 -14.99 -0.20
CA PHE A 313 9.52 -16.43 -0.44
C PHE A 313 10.76 -17.01 0.24
N ARG A 314 11.91 -16.32 0.23
CA ARG A 314 13.10 -16.78 0.98
C ARG A 314 12.82 -16.94 2.48
N HIS A 315 12.02 -16.04 3.05
CA HIS A 315 11.58 -16.18 4.44
C HIS A 315 10.66 -17.37 4.63
N LEU A 316 9.64 -17.53 3.78
CA LEU A 316 8.72 -18.68 3.86
C LEU A 316 9.46 -20.02 3.69
N GLU A 317 10.51 -20.08 2.86
CA GLU A 317 11.36 -21.27 2.70
C GLU A 317 12.27 -21.55 3.89
N SER A 318 12.63 -20.52 4.66
CA SER A 318 13.47 -20.66 5.85
C SER A 318 12.73 -21.26 7.06
N LEU A 319 11.42 -21.46 6.95
CA LEU A 319 10.60 -22.01 8.03
C LEU A 319 10.83 -23.52 8.20
N PRO A 320 10.75 -24.07 9.43
CA PRO A 320 11.21 -25.43 9.75
C PRO A 320 10.59 -26.54 8.90
N ASN A 321 9.29 -26.47 8.62
CA ASN A 321 8.57 -27.51 7.87
C ASN A 321 8.18 -27.04 6.47
N SER A 322 8.85 -26.01 5.96
CA SER A 322 8.62 -25.50 4.62
C SER A 322 9.50 -26.22 3.62
N SER A 323 8.97 -26.44 2.41
CA SER A 323 9.76 -26.94 1.28
C SER A 323 9.48 -26.06 0.07
N ALA A 324 10.49 -25.95 -0.81
CA ALA A 324 10.40 -25.14 -2.03
C ALA A 324 9.23 -25.57 -2.95
N ASP A 325 8.81 -26.83 -2.86
CA ASP A 325 7.71 -27.40 -3.66
C ASP A 325 6.33 -27.25 -3.00
N ALA A 326 6.28 -26.79 -1.74
CA ALA A 326 5.05 -26.66 -0.95
C ALA A 326 4.79 -25.22 -0.45
N LEU A 327 5.40 -24.23 -1.08
CA LEU A 327 5.14 -22.82 -0.78
C LEU A 327 3.75 -22.39 -1.25
N PRO A 328 3.09 -21.45 -0.54
CA PRO A 328 1.77 -21.00 -0.91
C PRO A 328 1.90 -20.05 -2.11
N MET A 329 0.89 -20.05 -2.97
CA MET A 329 0.68 -18.94 -3.88
C MET A 329 0.38 -17.68 -3.06
N LEU A 330 1.06 -16.58 -3.34
CA LEU A 330 0.85 -15.31 -2.65
C LEU A 330 0.08 -14.34 -3.55
N PRO A 331 -1.16 -13.94 -3.21
CA PRO A 331 -1.79 -12.81 -3.85
C PRO A 331 -1.08 -11.51 -3.44
N VAL A 332 -0.94 -10.59 -4.39
CA VAL A 332 -0.45 -9.23 -4.15
C VAL A 332 -1.35 -8.22 -4.83
N VAL A 333 -1.58 -7.10 -4.17
CA VAL A 333 -2.42 -6.03 -4.71
C VAL A 333 -1.52 -4.96 -5.31
N PHE A 334 -1.86 -4.52 -6.52
CA PHE A 334 -1.20 -3.40 -7.16
C PHE A 334 -2.23 -2.34 -7.53
N VAL A 335 -1.98 -1.11 -7.09
CA VAL A 335 -2.86 0.03 -7.32
C VAL A 335 -2.12 1.08 -8.14
N ASP A 336 -2.72 1.50 -9.26
CA ASP A 336 -2.18 2.55 -10.14
C ASP A 336 -3.22 3.65 -10.37
N GLY A 337 -3.11 4.72 -9.57
CA GLY A 337 -4.14 5.75 -9.48
C GLY A 337 -5.48 5.12 -9.12
N THR A 338 -6.46 5.18 -10.01
CA THR A 338 -7.79 4.62 -9.75
C THR A 338 -7.86 3.11 -9.95
N LYS A 339 -6.87 2.46 -10.59
CA LYS A 339 -6.99 1.06 -11.03
C LYS A 339 -6.45 0.11 -10.00
N TRP A 340 -7.24 -0.91 -9.65
CA TRP A 340 -6.86 -1.95 -8.70
C TRP A 340 -6.77 -3.29 -9.42
N ARG A 341 -5.65 -3.99 -9.23
CA ARG A 341 -5.50 -5.37 -9.69
C ARG A 341 -4.87 -6.25 -8.62
N VAL A 342 -5.09 -7.54 -8.77
CA VAL A 342 -4.42 -8.60 -8.03
C VAL A 342 -3.52 -9.36 -9.00
N ASP A 343 -2.26 -9.49 -8.63
CA ASP A 343 -1.33 -10.41 -9.26
C ASP A 343 -1.08 -11.58 -8.28
N PHE A 344 -0.66 -12.74 -8.78
CA PHE A 344 -0.42 -13.94 -7.97
C PHE A 344 0.99 -14.44 -8.17
N ALA A 345 1.77 -14.49 -7.11
CA ALA A 345 3.15 -14.96 -7.14
C ALA A 345 3.24 -16.42 -6.72
N VAL A 346 3.99 -17.22 -7.46
CA VAL A 346 4.29 -18.61 -7.17
C VAL A 346 5.78 -18.81 -7.31
N ARG A 347 6.42 -19.32 -6.25
CA ARG A 347 7.82 -19.73 -6.30
C ARG A 347 7.88 -21.24 -6.47
N THR A 348 8.51 -21.67 -7.55
CA THR A 348 8.79 -23.08 -7.87
C THR A 348 10.25 -23.38 -7.57
N SER A 349 10.67 -24.65 -7.62
CA SER A 349 12.09 -25.02 -7.48
C SER A 349 13.04 -24.24 -8.42
N ASN A 350 12.58 -23.80 -9.59
CA ASN A 350 13.42 -23.20 -10.63
C ASN A 350 13.17 -21.72 -10.91
N GLU A 351 11.96 -21.21 -10.68
CA GLU A 351 11.55 -19.87 -11.11
C GLU A 351 10.57 -19.21 -10.14
N LEU A 352 10.55 -17.88 -10.13
CA LEU A 352 9.48 -17.08 -9.57
C LEU A 352 8.53 -16.69 -10.70
N VAL A 353 7.30 -17.20 -10.68
CA VAL A 353 6.26 -16.82 -11.66
C VAL A 353 5.30 -15.82 -11.01
N ILE A 354 5.11 -14.67 -11.64
CA ILE A 354 4.05 -13.73 -11.27
C ILE A 354 2.98 -13.76 -12.37
N TRP A 355 1.79 -14.23 -11.99
CA TRP A 355 0.61 -14.25 -12.83
C TRP A 355 -0.14 -12.92 -12.68
N GLN A 356 -0.19 -12.13 -13.75
CA GLN A 356 -0.56 -10.72 -13.68
C GLN A 356 -1.87 -10.38 -14.37
N GLY A 357 -2.48 -9.28 -13.92
CA GLY A 357 -3.49 -8.56 -14.68
C GLY A 357 -4.94 -8.91 -14.35
N LEU A 358 -5.21 -9.49 -13.17
CA LEU A 358 -6.60 -9.64 -12.71
C LEU A 358 -7.07 -8.29 -12.13
N GLU A 359 -7.71 -7.48 -12.96
CA GLU A 359 -8.34 -6.23 -12.51
C GLU A 359 -9.52 -6.54 -11.59
N ILE A 360 -9.53 -5.98 -10.37
CA ILE A 360 -10.58 -6.19 -9.38
C ILE A 360 -11.55 -5.00 -9.26
N GLY A 361 -11.25 -3.89 -9.92
CA GLY A 361 -12.13 -2.74 -10.01
C GLY A 361 -11.36 -1.42 -10.16
N SER A 362 -12.11 -0.32 -10.13
CA SER A 362 -11.56 1.03 -10.17
C SER A 362 -12.24 1.94 -9.14
N SER A 363 -11.49 2.86 -8.55
CA SER A 363 -12.03 3.91 -7.67
C SER A 363 -12.62 5.10 -8.44
N GLU A 364 -12.59 5.07 -9.78
CA GLU A 364 -13.13 6.13 -10.64
C GLU A 364 -14.67 6.19 -10.57
N ASP A 365 -15.31 5.04 -10.35
CA ASP A 365 -16.76 4.90 -10.27
C ASP A 365 -17.21 4.04 -9.09
N LEU A 366 -18.50 4.13 -8.77
CA LEU A 366 -19.07 3.49 -7.58
C LEU A 366 -19.12 1.97 -7.71
N ARG A 367 -19.35 1.44 -8.92
CA ARG A 367 -19.42 -0.01 -9.17
C ARG A 367 -18.04 -0.61 -8.92
N GLY A 368 -17.00 -0.03 -9.49
CA GLY A 368 -15.61 -0.44 -9.28
C GLY A 368 -15.20 -0.39 -7.81
N CYS A 369 -15.58 0.65 -7.07
CA CYS A 369 -15.39 0.73 -5.62
C CYS A 369 -16.01 -0.46 -4.86
N TYR A 370 -17.27 -0.82 -5.14
CA TYR A 370 -17.90 -1.98 -4.52
C TYR A 370 -17.22 -3.30 -4.91
N MET A 371 -16.70 -3.42 -6.14
CA MET A 371 -15.94 -4.59 -6.59
C MET A 371 -14.63 -4.73 -5.82
N ILE A 372 -13.90 -3.63 -5.66
CA ILE A 372 -12.64 -3.58 -4.90
C ILE A 372 -12.88 -4.09 -3.48
N ILE A 373 -13.85 -3.53 -2.76
CA ILE A 373 -14.18 -3.95 -1.39
C ILE A 373 -14.53 -5.45 -1.35
N SER A 374 -15.40 -5.91 -2.26
CA SER A 374 -15.81 -7.32 -2.29
C SER A 374 -14.64 -8.27 -2.54
N CYS A 375 -13.71 -7.90 -3.43
CA CYS A 375 -12.52 -8.68 -3.71
C CYS A 375 -11.51 -8.65 -2.55
N LEU A 376 -11.31 -7.49 -1.91
CA LEU A 376 -10.47 -7.36 -0.73
C LEU A 376 -11.02 -8.20 0.43
N GLN A 377 -12.33 -8.19 0.66
CA GLN A 377 -12.97 -9.05 1.66
C GLN A 377 -12.74 -10.54 1.38
N ARG A 378 -12.81 -10.97 0.11
CA ARG A 378 -12.48 -12.36 -0.24
C ARG A 378 -11.00 -12.69 -0.03
N LEU A 379 -10.09 -11.75 -0.28
CA LEU A 379 -8.67 -11.89 0.04
C LEU A 379 -8.41 -11.97 1.55
N ILE A 380 -9.16 -11.21 2.35
CA ILE A 380 -9.10 -11.30 3.81
C ILE A 380 -9.55 -12.70 4.29
N MET A 381 -10.61 -13.25 3.69
CA MET A 381 -11.01 -14.64 3.98
C MET A 381 -9.92 -15.65 3.57
N TRP A 382 -9.22 -15.43 2.45
CA TRP A 382 -8.07 -16.26 2.07
C TRP A 382 -6.96 -16.24 3.13
N CYS A 383 -6.67 -15.08 3.73
CA CYS A 383 -5.72 -14.98 4.85
C CYS A 383 -6.15 -15.87 6.04
N ARG A 384 -7.45 -15.88 6.36
CA ARG A 384 -8.04 -16.59 7.50
C ARG A 384 -8.15 -18.08 7.30
N GLU A 385 -8.51 -18.51 6.10
CA GLU A 385 -8.92 -19.90 5.83
C GLU A 385 -7.84 -20.72 5.14
N GLU A 386 -6.95 -20.08 4.36
CA GLU A 386 -5.95 -20.78 3.55
C GLU A 386 -4.54 -20.50 4.07
N PHE A 387 -4.19 -19.22 4.25
CA PHE A 387 -2.84 -18.82 4.65
C PHE A 387 -2.51 -19.16 6.11
N SER A 388 -3.48 -19.02 7.02
CA SER A 388 -3.35 -19.38 8.43
C SER A 388 -2.99 -20.86 8.61
N ILE A 389 -3.67 -21.75 7.88
CA ILE A 389 -3.46 -23.20 7.90
C ILE A 389 -2.07 -23.52 7.37
N TRP A 390 -1.66 -22.89 6.27
CA TRP A 390 -0.31 -23.07 5.73
C TRP A 390 0.75 -22.69 6.76
N TRP A 391 0.58 -21.54 7.42
CA TRP A 391 1.50 -21.08 8.46
C TRP A 391 1.56 -22.01 9.66
N GLU A 392 0.40 -22.48 10.14
CA GLU A 392 0.33 -23.43 11.25
C GLU A 392 1.18 -24.66 10.96
N ASN A 393 1.06 -25.23 9.75
CA ASN A 393 1.87 -26.37 9.31
C ASN A 393 3.37 -26.04 9.20
N ALA A 394 3.70 -24.87 8.64
CA ALA A 394 5.08 -24.46 8.39
C ALA A 394 5.91 -24.30 9.68
N VAL A 395 5.25 -23.99 10.81
CA VAL A 395 5.90 -23.83 12.12
C VAL A 395 5.48 -24.87 13.17
N HIS A 396 4.63 -25.85 12.80
CA HIS A 396 4.17 -26.91 13.69
C HIS A 396 5.33 -27.73 14.25
N ASP A 397 5.18 -28.32 15.44
CA ASP A 397 6.09 -29.38 15.93
C ASP A 397 7.59 -29.14 15.75
N ILE A 398 8.07 -27.97 16.20
CA ILE A 398 9.48 -27.88 16.61
C ILE A 398 9.60 -28.74 17.87
N SER A 399 9.80 -30.06 17.72
CA SER A 399 10.47 -30.82 18.76
C SER A 399 11.77 -30.10 18.99
N LEU A 400 11.99 -29.61 20.21
CA LEU A 400 13.33 -29.18 20.61
C LEU A 400 14.20 -30.43 20.42
N SER A 401 14.87 -30.52 19.28
CA SER A 401 15.97 -31.46 19.16
C SER A 401 16.99 -30.93 20.13
N ASP A 402 17.12 -31.63 21.26
CA ASP A 402 18.27 -31.52 22.16
C ASP A 402 19.53 -31.80 21.34
N THR A 403 20.06 -30.76 20.70
CA THR A 403 21.42 -30.74 20.21
C THR A 403 22.29 -30.11 21.28
N VAL A 404 22.92 -31.03 22.01
CA VAL A 404 24.02 -30.93 22.98
C VAL A 404 25.00 -29.80 22.73
#